data_AF-A0A9R0WNN4-F1
#
_entry.id   AF-A0A9R0WNN4-F1
#
_cell.length_a   1.000
_cell.length_b   1.000
_cell.length_c   1.000
_cell.angle_alpha   90.00
_cell.angle_beta   90.00
_cell.angle_gamma   90.00
#
_symmetry.space_group_name_H-M   'P 1'
#
loop_
_entity.id
_entity.type
_entity.pdbx_description
1 polymer ?
#
loop_
_entity_poly.entity_id
_entity_poly.type
_entity_poly.pdbx_seq_one_letter_code
_entity_poly.pdbx_strand_id
1 'polypeptide(L)'
;MPNYSIQTLKMIIAATMTLHNYVLLHDKEDIHFLRCERDPDYVPTIPERYKKYVIPPNASGSSTPSESGPNMDLFRHELATAIALSW
;
A
#
# COMPACT_ATOMS: atom_id res chain seq x y z
N MET A 1 -15.36 -1.38 -6.37
CA MET A 1 -14.04 -2.03 -6.38
C MET A 1 -13.27 -1.57 -7.61
N PRO A 2 -11.99 -1.20 -7.49
CA PRO A 2 -11.17 -0.84 -8.65
C PRO A 2 -11.04 -2.04 -9.60
N ASN A 3 -11.06 -1.79 -10.91
CA ASN A 3 -11.14 -2.80 -11.96
C ASN A 3 -9.73 -3.25 -12.39
N TYR A 4 -9.01 -3.92 -11.48
CA TYR A 4 -7.67 -4.44 -11.74
C TYR A 4 -7.72 -5.88 -12.28
N SER A 5 -6.74 -6.26 -13.11
CA SER A 5 -6.56 -7.66 -13.49
C SER A 5 -6.26 -8.53 -12.26
N ILE A 6 -6.59 -9.82 -12.31
CA ILE A 6 -6.27 -10.78 -11.23
C ILE A 6 -4.76 -10.83 -10.95
N GLN A 7 -3.93 -10.71 -11.98
CA GLN A 7 -2.47 -10.67 -11.83
C GLN A 7 -2.04 -9.43 -11.04
N THR A 8 -2.58 -8.27 -11.38
CA THR A 8 -2.32 -7.01 -10.67
C THR A 8 -2.76 -7.10 -9.21
N LEU A 9 -3.94 -7.66 -8.94
CA LEU A 9 -4.42 -7.87 -7.57
C LEU A 9 -3.49 -8.77 -6.75
N LYS A 10 -3.03 -9.89 -7.33
CA LYS A 10 -2.06 -10.79 -6.67
C LYS A 10 -0.75 -10.07 -6.32
N MET A 11 -0.23 -9.24 -7.24
CA MET A 11 0.99 -8.46 -7.00
C MET A 11 0.81 -7.43 -5.89
N ILE A 12 -0.35 -6.75 -5.83
CA ILE A 12 -0.66 -5.80 -4.76
C ILE A 12 -0.69 -6.53 -3.40
N ILE A 13 -1.40 -7.66 -3.32
CA ILE A 13 -1.48 -8.47 -2.09
C ILE A 13 -0.08 -8.91 -1.64
N ALA A 14 0.72 -9.45 -2.56
CA ALA A 14 2.09 -9.88 -2.26
C ALA A 14 2.95 -8.73 -1.74
N ALA A 15 2.90 -7.56 -2.39
CA ALA A 15 3.65 -6.39 -1.95
C ALA A 15 3.23 -5.91 -0.56
N THR A 16 1.93 -5.85 -0.28
CA THR A 16 1.43 -5.44 1.05
C THR A 16 1.79 -6.43 2.15
N MET A 17 1.77 -7.73 1.86
CA MET A 17 2.17 -8.77 2.81
C MET A 17 3.68 -8.74 3.10
N THR A 18 4.51 -8.54 2.07
CA THR A 18 5.96 -8.39 2.27
C THR A 18 6.28 -7.18 3.14
N LEU A 19 5.62 -6.03 2.89
CA LEU A 19 5.79 -4.85 3.72
C LEU A 19 5.32 -5.09 5.17
N HIS A 20 4.19 -5.78 5.35
CA HIS A 20 3.70 -6.16 6.67
C HIS A 20 4.73 -7.00 7.45
N ASN A 21 5.25 -8.05 6.82
CA ASN A 21 6.25 -8.91 7.44
C ASN A 21 7.57 -8.17 7.72
N TYR A 22 7.95 -7.22 6.87
CA TYR A 22 9.14 -6.39 7.07
C TYR A 22 9.02 -5.55 8.34
N VAL A 23 7.92 -4.82 8.52
CA VAL A 23 7.71 -4.02 9.73
C VAL A 23 7.66 -4.92 10.97
N LEU A 24 6.97 -6.06 10.90
CA LEU A 24 6.90 -7.00 12.02
C LEU A 24 8.29 -7.55 12.43
N LEU A 25 9.18 -7.76 11.47
CA LEU A 25 10.52 -8.29 11.73
C LEU A 25 11.43 -7.23 12.40
N HIS A 26 11.28 -5.96 12.02
CA HIS A 26 12.26 -4.91 12.33
C HIS A 26 11.74 -3.85 13.33
N ASP A 27 10.44 -3.71 13.49
CA ASP A 27 9.81 -2.73 14.39
C ASP A 27 8.65 -3.38 15.16
N LYS A 28 9.01 -4.35 16.02
CA LYS A 28 8.05 -5.11 16.85
C LYS A 28 7.26 -4.23 17.83
N GLU A 29 7.69 -2.99 18.04
CA GLU A 29 7.05 -2.03 18.92
C GLU A 29 6.21 -0.99 18.15
N ASP A 30 6.04 -1.15 16.83
CA ASP A 30 5.16 -0.29 16.04
C ASP A 30 3.72 -0.35 16.61
N ILE A 31 3.32 0.78 17.19
CA ILE A 31 2.05 0.93 17.90
C ILE A 31 0.84 0.75 16.98
N HIS A 32 0.99 0.99 15.68
CA HIS A 32 -0.08 0.85 14.71
C HIS A 32 -0.24 -0.62 14.31
N PHE A 33 0.85 -1.37 14.18
CA PHE A 33 0.81 -2.83 13.99
C PHE A 33 0.18 -3.54 15.17
N LEU A 34 0.61 -3.23 16.40
CA LEU A 34 0.05 -3.81 17.61
C LEU A 34 -1.46 -3.53 17.76
N ARG A 35 -1.92 -2.35 17.33
CA ARG A 35 -3.34 -2.00 17.34
C ARG A 35 -4.13 -2.73 16.26
N CYS A 36 -3.59 -2.86 15.04
CA CYS A 36 -4.21 -3.64 13.97
C CYS A 36 -4.46 -5.10 14.38
N GLU A 37 -3.55 -5.72 15.15
CA GLU A 37 -3.75 -7.09 15.63
C GLU A 37 -4.76 -7.19 16.78
N ARG A 38 -4.79 -6.20 17.67
CA ARG A 38 -5.58 -6.25 18.92
C ARG A 38 -7.00 -5.73 18.78
N ASP A 39 -7.22 -4.77 17.88
CA ASP A 39 -8.46 -4.05 17.71
C ASP A 39 -8.98 -4.22 16.27
N PRO A 40 -10.00 -5.07 16.04
CA PRO A 40 -10.58 -5.32 14.72
C PRO A 40 -11.18 -4.07 14.04
N ASP A 41 -11.55 -3.06 14.83
CA ASP A 41 -12.16 -1.82 14.34
C ASP A 41 -11.12 -0.71 14.16
N TYR A 42 -9.84 -0.99 14.43
CA TYR A 42 -8.78 -0.01 14.33
C TYR A 42 -8.50 0.36 12.87
N VAL A 43 -8.70 1.65 12.56
CA VAL A 43 -8.35 2.25 11.27
C VAL A 43 -7.22 3.27 11.49
N PRO A 44 -6.02 3.05 10.93
CA PRO A 44 -4.93 4.00 11.08
C PRO A 44 -5.30 5.35 10.46
N THR A 45 -5.07 6.43 11.22
CA THR A 45 -5.34 7.78 10.72
C THR A 45 -4.29 8.16 9.70
N ILE A 46 -4.71 8.44 8.47
CA ILE A 46 -3.83 8.92 7.41
C ILE A 46 -3.36 10.34 7.79
N PRO A 47 -2.04 10.59 7.94
CA PRO A 47 -1.52 11.92 8.22
C PRO A 47 -1.98 12.95 7.16
N GLU A 48 -2.24 14.20 7.58
CA GLU A 48 -2.78 15.27 6.72
C GLU A 48 -2.01 15.43 5.40
N ARG A 49 -0.67 15.33 5.45
CA ARG A 49 0.20 15.45 4.28
C ARG A 49 -0.09 14.43 3.17
N TYR A 50 -0.72 13.30 3.51
CA TYR A 50 -1.08 12.24 2.58
C TYR A 50 -2.57 12.24 2.19
N LYS A 51 -3.42 13.06 2.81
CA LYS A 51 -4.85 13.10 2.48
C LYS A 51 -5.13 13.48 1.04
N LYS A 52 -4.24 14.24 0.39
CA LYS A 52 -4.33 14.57 -1.06
C LYS A 52 -4.25 13.35 -1.99
N TYR A 53 -3.74 12.21 -1.50
CA TYR A 53 -3.65 10.96 -2.24
C TYR A 53 -4.79 9.99 -1.92
N VAL A 54 -5.70 10.36 -1.00
CA VAL A 54 -6.90 9.58 -0.72
C VAL A 54 -7.80 9.66 -1.95
N ILE A 55 -8.07 8.51 -2.54
CA ILE A 55 -9.00 8.37 -3.66
C ILE A 55 -10.36 8.92 -3.19
N PRO A 56 -10.91 9.97 -3.83
CA PRO A 56 -12.22 10.50 -3.45
C PRO A 56 -13.29 9.40 -3.53
N PRO A 57 -14.33 9.41 -2.69
CA PRO A 57 -15.43 8.44 -2.77
C PRO A 57 -16.10 8.39 -4.15
N ASN A 58 -15.98 9.51 -4.88
CA ASN A 58 -16.59 9.76 -6.19
C ASN A 58 -15.67 9.36 -7.34
N ALA A 59 -14.43 8.92 -7.06
CA ALA A 59 -13.51 8.41 -8.06
C ALA A 59 -13.98 7.02 -8.49
N SER A 60 -14.99 7.04 -9.37
CA SER A 60 -15.44 5.87 -10.12
C SER A 60 -14.26 5.28 -10.88
N GLY A 61 -14.03 3.97 -10.74
CA GLY A 61 -13.01 3.22 -11.48
C GLY A 61 -13.27 3.09 -12.99
N SER A 62 -14.08 3.97 -13.57
CA SER A 62 -14.53 3.89 -14.96
C SER A 62 -13.57 4.52 -15.96
N SER A 63 -12.60 5.35 -15.57
CA SER A 63 -11.73 6.02 -16.55
C SER A 63 -10.48 6.61 -15.90
N THR A 64 -9.51 5.77 -15.49
CA THR A 64 -8.12 6.23 -15.52
C THR A 64 -7.56 5.82 -16.88
N PRO A 65 -7.15 6.76 -17.76
CA PRO A 65 -6.43 6.42 -18.97
C PRO A 65 -5.22 5.56 -18.59
N SER A 66 -4.94 4.54 -19.38
CA SER A 66 -3.91 3.52 -19.15
C SER A 66 -2.46 4.04 -19.09
N GLU A 67 -2.24 5.34 -18.96
CA GLU A 67 -0.92 5.98 -18.99
C GLU A 67 -0.07 5.75 -17.73
N SER A 68 -0.64 5.28 -16.61
CA SER A 68 0.13 5.16 -15.35
C SER A 68 0.95 3.88 -15.20
N GLY A 69 0.85 2.91 -16.11
CA GLY A 69 1.55 1.62 -16.03
C GLY A 69 3.07 1.75 -15.79
N PRO A 70 3.80 2.49 -16.65
CA PRO A 70 5.25 2.66 -16.52
C PRO A 70 5.68 3.40 -15.24
N ASN A 71 4.89 4.39 -14.81
CA ASN A 71 5.18 5.15 -13.58
C ASN A 71 4.96 4.26 -12.33
N MET A 72 3.93 3.41 -12.37
CA MET A 72 3.67 2.45 -11.31
C MET A 72 4.71 1.31 -11.27
N ASP A 73 5.27 0.90 -12.41
CA ASP A 73 6.39 -0.06 -12.46
C ASP A 73 7.65 0.51 -11.82
N LEU A 74 7.99 1.76 -12.15
CA LEU A 74 9.12 2.46 -11.55
C LEU A 74 8.93 2.60 -10.04
N PHE A 75 7.76 3.09 -9.58
CA PHE A 75 7.46 3.19 -8.15
C PHE A 75 7.59 1.85 -7.43
N ARG A 76 7.07 0.76 -8.02
CA ARG A 76 7.21 -0.59 -7.46
C ARG A 76 8.67 -0.99 -7.31
N HIS A 77 9.47 -0.73 -8.34
CA HIS A 77 10.89 -1.05 -8.34
C HIS A 77 11.66 -0.23 -7.31
N GLU A 78 11.44 1.09 -7.25
CA GLU A 78 12.06 1.99 -6.28
C GLU A 78 11.70 1.62 -4.84
N LEU A 79 10.42 1.32 -4.57
CA LEU A 79 9.97 0.86 -3.25
C LEU A 79 10.66 -0.45 -2.86
N ALA A 80 10.71 -1.43 -3.77
CA ALA A 80 11.36 -2.71 -3.51
C ALA A 80 12.87 -2.53 -3.24
N THR A 81 13.54 -1.69 -4.04
CA THR A 81 14.95 -1.36 -3.84
C THR A 81 15.18 -0.64 -2.52
N ALA A 82 14.35 0.34 -2.16
CA ALA A 82 14.46 1.05 -0.89
C ALA A 82 14.32 0.10 0.31
N ILE A 83 13.36 -0.83 0.25
CA ILE A 83 13.21 -1.87 1.28
C ILE A 83 14.49 -2.72 1.34
N ALA A 84 14.97 -3.23 0.21
CA ALA A 84 16.16 -4.07 0.14
C ALA A 84 17.46 -3.37 0.60
N LEU A 85 17.59 -2.06 0.36
CA LEU A 85 18.74 -1.24 0.77
C LEU A 85 18.65 -0.71 2.21
N SER A 86 17.45 -0.69 2.79
CA SER A 86 17.27 -0.35 4.22
C SER A 86 17.70 -1.49 5.16
N TRP A 87 18.18 -2.59 4.58
CA TRP A 87 18.83 -3.73 5.25
C TRP A 87 20.35 -3.54 5.26
#